data_AF-A0A9X8DP17-F1
#
_entry.id   AF-A0A9X8DP17-F1
#
_cell.length_a   1.000
_cell.length_b   1.000
_cell.length_c   1.000
_cell.angle_alpha   90.00
_cell.angle_beta   90.00
_cell.angle_gamma   90.00
#
_symmetry.space_group_name_H-M   'P 1'
#
loop_
_entity.id
_entity.type
_entity.pdbx_description
1 polymer ?
#
loop_
_entity_poly.entity_id
_entity_poly.type
_entity_poly.pdbx_seq_one_letter_code
_entity_poly.pdbx_strand_id
1 'polypeptide(L)'
;MQVGPRPFQVELWVTGPLNTLPPNASSAFALPRARGALCIGSAAGCAASSVDFAPNTYRGPLFNQRMACTPSTPLHLLKTCPALECTLGPYTRLSLTLQPSDVPKFQTWIDDASDEAFLSRWSTSPYAEGPKFVADVKARFQFCIDQVGHHHQHTVLHRTQRYQYDCETHEWVGVL
;
A
#
# COMPACT_ATOMS: atom_id res chain seq x y z
N MET A 1 17.95 32.10 -5.70
CA MET A 1 17.79 31.52 -7.04
C MET A 1 16.68 30.49 -6.99
N GLN A 2 15.52 30.78 -7.58
CA GLN A 2 14.50 29.75 -7.83
C GLN A 2 15.02 28.88 -8.96
N VAL A 3 15.30 27.60 -8.67
CA VAL A 3 15.60 26.62 -9.71
C VAL A 3 14.28 26.37 -10.44
N GLY A 4 14.18 26.83 -11.68
CA GLY A 4 13.03 26.52 -12.54
C GLY A 4 12.84 25.01 -12.67
N PRO A 5 11.63 24.52 -13.00
CA PRO A 5 11.39 23.10 -13.14
C PRO A 5 12.38 22.50 -14.14
N ARG A 6 13.10 21.45 -13.73
CA ARG A 6 13.98 20.72 -14.64
C ARG A 6 13.11 20.13 -15.76
N PRO A 7 13.51 20.29 -17.03
CA PRO A 7 12.80 19.61 -18.12
C PRO A 7 12.89 18.10 -17.88
N PHE A 8 11.76 17.41 -18.06
CA PHE A 8 11.68 15.96 -17.99
C PHE A 8 11.01 15.43 -19.25
N GLN A 9 11.37 14.22 -19.65
CA GLN A 9 10.77 13.51 -20.77
C GLN A 9 9.87 12.40 -20.22
N VAL A 10 8.69 12.24 -20.82
CA VAL A 10 7.78 11.14 -20.51
C VAL A 10 8.09 9.99 -21.45
N GLU A 11 8.66 8.89 -20.92
CA GLU A 11 8.98 7.69 -21.70
C GLU A 11 7.78 6.74 -21.86
N LEU A 12 6.86 6.72 -20.89
CA LEU A 12 5.68 5.87 -20.89
C LEU A 12 4.49 6.58 -20.25
N TRP A 13 3.35 6.62 -20.96
CA TRP A 13 2.10 7.18 -20.47
C TRP A 13 0.94 6.23 -20.77
N VAL A 14 0.53 5.45 -19.77
CA VAL A 14 -0.55 4.46 -19.89
C VAL A 14 -1.57 4.68 -18.78
N THR A 15 -2.42 5.69 -18.95
CA THR A 15 -3.46 6.08 -17.99
C THR A 15 -4.80 6.28 -18.68
N GLY A 16 -5.88 6.38 -17.89
CA GLY A 16 -7.23 6.62 -18.41
C GLY A 16 -7.62 5.57 -19.47
N PRO A 17 -8.16 5.99 -20.63
CA PRO A 17 -8.61 5.07 -21.69
C PRO A 17 -7.54 4.07 -22.16
N LEU A 18 -6.26 4.46 -22.14
CA LEU A 18 -5.15 3.58 -22.55
C LEU A 18 -4.93 2.42 -21.57
N ASN A 19 -5.30 2.60 -20.30
CA ASN A 19 -5.28 1.54 -19.28
C ASN A 19 -6.67 0.94 -19.04
N THR A 20 -7.67 1.19 -19.89
CA THR A 20 -9.04 0.68 -19.67
C THR A 20 -9.37 -0.45 -20.65
N LEU A 21 -9.88 -1.55 -20.10
CA LEU A 21 -10.63 -2.57 -20.82
C LEU A 21 -12.11 -2.18 -20.79
N PRO A 22 -12.78 -2.03 -21.94
CA PRO A 22 -14.21 -1.80 -21.96
C PRO A 22 -14.97 -3.03 -21.43
N PRO A 23 -16.22 -2.86 -20.96
CA PRO A 23 -17.11 -3.97 -20.67
C PRO A 23 -17.19 -4.96 -21.83
N ASN A 24 -17.32 -6.24 -21.52
CA ASN A 24 -17.42 -7.33 -22.49
C ASN A 24 -18.26 -8.48 -21.94
N ALA A 25 -18.36 -9.58 -22.69
CA ALA A 25 -19.17 -10.74 -22.29
C ALA A 25 -18.78 -11.36 -20.94
N SER A 26 -17.53 -11.17 -20.48
CA SER A 26 -17.00 -11.69 -19.22
C SER A 26 -17.04 -10.67 -18.07
N SER A 27 -17.29 -9.39 -18.33
CA SER A 27 -17.40 -8.34 -17.31
C SER A 27 -18.32 -7.20 -17.77
N ALA A 28 -19.37 -6.93 -17.00
CA ALA A 28 -20.28 -5.81 -17.25
C ALA A 28 -19.64 -4.43 -16.97
N PHE A 29 -18.48 -4.39 -16.32
CA PHE A 29 -17.81 -3.16 -15.90
C PHE A 29 -16.48 -2.94 -16.65
N ALA A 30 -16.09 -1.68 -16.78
CA ALA A 30 -14.79 -1.30 -17.28
C ALA A 30 -13.71 -1.63 -16.24
N LEU A 31 -12.63 -2.27 -16.66
CA LEU A 31 -11.56 -2.75 -15.78
C LEU A 31 -10.21 -2.16 -16.19
N PRO A 32 -9.27 -1.96 -15.25
CA PRO A 32 -7.91 -1.59 -15.60
C PRO A 32 -7.21 -2.74 -16.35
N ARG A 33 -6.43 -2.43 -17.39
CA ARG A 33 -5.54 -3.38 -18.08
C ARG A 33 -4.40 -3.82 -17.15
N ALA A 34 -3.81 -2.86 -16.44
CA ALA A 34 -2.78 -3.09 -15.42
C ALA A 34 -3.15 -2.38 -14.11
N ARG A 35 -3.00 -3.09 -12.98
CA ARG A 35 -3.22 -2.56 -11.62
C ARG A 35 -1.93 -2.12 -10.93
N GLY A 36 -0.79 -2.63 -11.39
CA GLY A 36 0.54 -2.22 -10.94
C GLY A 36 1.55 -2.28 -12.08
N ALA A 37 2.71 -1.67 -11.87
CA ALA A 37 3.84 -1.71 -12.79
C ALA A 37 5.15 -1.93 -12.04
N LEU A 38 5.98 -2.82 -12.55
CA LEU A 38 7.39 -2.95 -12.16
C LEU A 38 8.22 -2.19 -13.18
N CYS A 39 9.04 -1.26 -12.70
CA CYS A 39 9.95 -0.47 -13.54
C CYS A 39 11.39 -0.73 -13.10
N ILE A 40 12.23 -1.18 -14.03
CA ILE A 40 13.65 -1.42 -13.81
C ILE A 40 14.43 -0.43 -14.66
N GLY A 41 15.04 0.56 -14.00
CA GLY A 41 15.98 1.48 -14.63
C GLY A 41 17.32 0.80 -14.87
N SER A 42 17.89 1.03 -16.06
CA SER A 42 19.24 0.60 -16.44
C SER A 42 19.95 1.72 -17.19
N ALA A 43 21.25 1.57 -17.45
CA ALA A 43 22.00 2.50 -18.29
C ALA A 43 21.44 2.60 -19.74
N ALA A 44 20.69 1.59 -20.19
CA ALA A 44 20.07 1.55 -21.52
C ALA A 44 18.63 2.13 -21.54
N GLY A 45 18.11 2.60 -20.40
CA GLY A 45 16.74 3.09 -20.25
C GLY A 45 15.92 2.31 -19.22
N CYS A 46 14.63 2.60 -19.16
CA CYS A 46 13.70 1.97 -18.22
C CYS A 46 12.88 0.86 -18.89
N ALA A 47 12.97 -0.36 -18.37
CA ALA A 47 12.05 -1.45 -18.72
C ALA A 47 10.85 -1.43 -17.79
N ALA A 48 9.63 -1.52 -18.34
CA ALA A 48 8.39 -1.57 -17.56
C ALA A 48 7.59 -2.82 -17.89
N SER A 49 6.95 -3.41 -16.89
CA SER A 49 6.02 -4.53 -17.06
C SER A 49 4.85 -4.40 -16.11
N SER A 50 3.65 -4.79 -16.56
CA SER A 50 2.48 -4.85 -15.70
C SER A 50 2.68 -5.93 -14.63
N VAL A 51 2.34 -5.60 -13.40
CA VAL A 51 2.33 -6.57 -12.30
C VAL A 51 0.97 -6.56 -11.61
N ASP A 52 0.54 -7.74 -11.18
CA ASP A 52 -0.53 -7.90 -10.22
C ASP A 52 0.00 -8.73 -9.06
N PHE A 53 -0.39 -8.40 -7.83
CA PHE A 53 0.14 -9.09 -6.66
C PHE A 53 -0.78 -10.28 -6.36
N ALA A 54 -0.32 -11.50 -6.63
CA ALA A 54 -1.03 -12.74 -6.26
C ALA A 54 -1.27 -12.84 -4.74
N PRO A 55 -2.36 -13.48 -4.25
CA PRO A 55 -2.57 -13.74 -2.83
C PRO A 55 -1.28 -14.18 -2.11
N ASN A 56 -1.06 -13.69 -0.89
CA ASN A 56 0.14 -13.96 -0.08
C ASN A 56 1.48 -13.40 -0.61
N THR A 57 1.50 -12.63 -1.70
CA THR A 57 2.74 -11.94 -2.12
C THR A 57 3.24 -11.01 -1.01
N TYR A 58 4.50 -11.20 -0.63
CA TYR A 58 5.20 -10.36 0.33
C TYR A 58 5.34 -8.91 -0.19
N ARG A 59 4.87 -7.95 0.61
CA ARG A 59 4.92 -6.50 0.31
C ARG A 59 5.61 -5.71 1.43
N GLY A 60 6.48 -6.39 2.17
CA GLY A 60 7.14 -5.83 3.35
C GLY A 60 8.09 -4.67 3.05
N PRO A 61 8.69 -4.09 4.11
CA PRO A 61 8.45 -4.42 5.52
C PRO A 61 7.13 -3.82 6.02
N LEU A 62 6.58 -4.38 7.10
CA LEU A 62 5.44 -3.86 7.87
C LEU A 62 4.26 -3.34 7.03
N PHE A 63 3.82 -4.13 6.05
CA PHE A 63 2.79 -3.71 5.08
C PHE A 63 1.51 -3.18 5.76
N ASN A 64 0.97 -3.90 6.74
CA ASN A 64 -0.27 -3.51 7.42
C ASN A 64 -0.11 -2.18 8.18
N GLN A 65 1.01 -1.97 8.88
CA GLN A 65 1.28 -0.70 9.55
C GLN A 65 1.40 0.44 8.54
N ARG A 66 2.09 0.24 7.41
CA ARG A 66 2.22 1.26 6.36
C ARG A 66 0.89 1.62 5.72
N MET A 67 -0.01 0.66 5.55
CA MET A 67 -1.37 0.90 5.02
C MET A 67 -2.29 1.55 6.07
N ALA A 68 -2.08 1.22 7.35
CA ALA A 68 -2.88 1.73 8.46
C ALA A 68 -2.38 3.06 9.02
N CYS A 69 -1.19 3.54 8.65
CA CYS A 69 -0.60 4.77 9.19
C CYS A 69 -0.34 5.82 8.11
N THR A 70 -0.48 7.09 8.47
CA THR A 70 -0.03 8.21 7.62
C THR A 70 1.43 8.54 7.98
N PRO A 71 2.39 8.46 7.04
CA PRO A 71 3.78 8.76 7.36
C PRO A 71 3.94 10.28 7.60
N SER A 72 4.82 10.65 8.54
CA SER A 72 5.06 12.06 8.90
C SER A 72 5.74 12.86 7.79
N THR A 73 6.58 12.19 7.03
CA THR A 73 7.12 12.65 5.74
C THR A 73 6.56 11.74 4.65
N PRO A 74 6.23 12.24 3.44
CA PRO A 74 5.91 11.36 2.33
C PRO A 74 6.99 10.28 2.23
N LEU A 75 6.58 9.01 2.15
CA LEU A 75 7.52 7.90 2.09
C LEU A 75 8.25 7.97 0.74
N HIS A 76 9.34 8.72 0.70
CA HIS A 76 10.31 8.66 -0.38
C HIS A 76 11.23 7.49 -0.05
N LEU A 77 10.93 6.31 -0.61
CA LEU A 77 11.88 5.20 -0.59
C LEU A 77 13.00 5.54 -1.58
N LEU A 78 13.93 6.40 -1.17
CA LEU A 78 15.10 6.77 -1.95
C LEU A 78 16.15 5.67 -1.82
N LYS A 79 16.03 4.67 -2.69
CA LYS A 79 17.04 3.63 -2.94
C LYS A 79 18.32 4.31 -3.45
N THR A 80 19.27 4.53 -2.56
CA THR A 80 20.55 5.22 -2.88
C THR A 80 21.80 4.45 -2.46
N CYS A 81 21.66 3.30 -1.77
CA CYS A 81 22.80 2.49 -1.32
C CYS A 81 22.93 1.15 -2.07
N PRO A 82 24.15 0.60 -2.17
CA PRO A 82 24.39 -0.76 -2.65
C PRO A 82 23.76 -1.82 -1.72
N ALA A 83 23.62 -1.53 -0.43
CA ALA A 83 22.74 -2.26 0.48
C ALA A 83 21.30 -1.74 0.32
N LEU A 84 20.36 -2.65 0.05
CA LEU A 84 18.94 -2.34 -0.04
C LEU A 84 18.39 -2.04 1.37
N GLU A 85 18.40 -0.77 1.77
CA GLU A 85 17.86 -0.31 3.05
C GLU A 85 16.59 0.52 2.87
N CYS A 86 15.69 0.46 3.83
CA CYS A 86 14.57 1.40 3.94
C CYS A 86 14.30 1.79 5.39
N THR A 87 13.73 2.98 5.56
CA THR A 87 13.30 3.51 6.87
C THR A 87 11.80 3.73 6.84
N LEU A 88 11.10 3.25 7.86
CA LEU A 88 9.67 3.37 8.04
C LEU A 88 9.36 4.20 9.29
N GLY A 89 8.34 5.05 9.18
CA GLY A 89 8.01 6.01 10.24
C GLY A 89 9.02 7.17 10.38
N PRO A 90 8.80 8.09 11.33
CA PRO A 90 7.66 8.09 12.24
C PRO A 90 6.37 8.41 11.46
N TYR A 91 5.24 7.99 12.00
CA TYR A 91 3.90 8.23 11.49
C TYR A 91 3.20 9.31 12.31
N THR A 92 2.28 10.05 11.69
CA THR A 92 1.53 11.13 12.36
C THR A 92 0.22 10.64 12.95
N ARG A 93 -0.42 9.65 12.32
CA ARG A 93 -1.71 9.12 12.76
C ARG A 93 -1.99 7.75 12.17
N LEU A 94 -2.88 7.02 12.84
CA LEU A 94 -3.56 5.87 12.27
C LEU A 94 -4.64 6.33 11.28
N SER A 95 -5.02 5.44 10.37
CA SER A 95 -6.10 5.65 9.41
C SER A 95 -7.48 5.62 10.03
N LEU A 96 -7.60 4.91 11.16
CA LEU A 96 -8.76 4.92 12.03
C LEU A 96 -8.27 5.17 13.45
N THR A 97 -8.85 6.17 14.11
CA THR A 97 -8.67 6.38 15.55
C THR A 97 -9.89 5.79 16.24
N LEU A 98 -9.70 4.67 16.93
CA LEU A 98 -10.76 3.95 17.61
C LEU A 98 -10.64 4.16 19.12
N GLN A 99 -11.76 4.39 19.79
CA GLN A 99 -11.85 4.29 21.24
C GLN A 99 -12.05 2.82 21.64
N PRO A 100 -11.74 2.43 22.90
CA PRO A 100 -12.02 1.09 23.39
C PRO A 100 -13.48 0.64 23.18
N SER A 101 -14.43 1.59 23.26
CA SER A 101 -15.85 1.34 23.01
C SER A 101 -16.21 1.02 21.56
N ASP A 102 -15.33 1.37 20.61
CA ASP A 102 -15.56 1.13 19.18
C ASP A 102 -15.08 -0.25 18.75
N VAL A 103 -14.12 -0.84 19.49
CA VAL A 103 -13.48 -2.12 19.15
C VAL A 103 -14.51 -3.24 18.91
N PRO A 104 -15.49 -3.51 19.80
CA PRO A 104 -16.44 -4.59 19.57
C PRO A 104 -17.25 -4.39 18.28
N LYS A 105 -17.66 -3.15 18.00
CA LYS A 105 -18.46 -2.83 16.80
C LYS A 105 -17.67 -3.04 15.53
N PHE A 106 -16.42 -2.59 15.50
CA PHE A 106 -15.53 -2.77 14.35
C PHE A 106 -15.16 -4.23 14.16
N GLN A 107 -14.90 -4.98 15.24
CA GLN A 107 -14.60 -6.40 15.16
C GLN A 107 -15.79 -7.19 14.59
N THR A 108 -16.99 -7.02 15.15
CA THR A 108 -18.22 -7.65 14.62
C THR A 108 -18.42 -7.31 13.15
N TRP A 109 -18.23 -6.05 12.76
CA TRP A 109 -18.41 -5.67 11.36
C TRP A 109 -17.34 -6.28 10.43
N ILE A 110 -16.09 -6.44 10.87
CA ILE A 110 -15.05 -7.15 10.09
C ILE A 110 -15.41 -8.62 9.87
N ASP A 111 -15.91 -9.25 10.93
CA ASP A 111 -16.22 -10.69 10.95
C ASP A 111 -17.48 -11.00 10.13
N ASP A 112 -18.51 -10.16 10.23
CA ASP A 112 -19.84 -10.45 9.66
C ASP A 112 -20.10 -9.82 8.29
N ALA A 113 -19.41 -8.74 7.92
CA ALA A 113 -19.73 -8.02 6.68
C ALA A 113 -19.25 -8.77 5.43
N SER A 114 -20.11 -8.79 4.40
CA SER A 114 -19.78 -9.38 3.11
C SER A 114 -18.73 -8.57 2.34
N ASP A 115 -18.07 -9.21 1.39
CA ASP A 115 -17.06 -8.56 0.54
C ASP A 115 -17.67 -7.39 -0.27
N GLU A 116 -18.93 -7.50 -0.69
CA GLU A 116 -19.67 -6.43 -1.37
C GLU A 116 -19.87 -5.21 -0.46
N ALA A 117 -20.11 -5.41 0.84
CA ALA A 117 -20.21 -4.32 1.80
C ALA A 117 -18.88 -3.60 1.97
N PHE A 118 -17.76 -4.33 1.97
CA PHE A 118 -16.42 -3.74 2.00
C PHE A 118 -16.11 -2.95 0.72
N LEU A 119 -16.34 -3.55 -0.44
CA LEU A 119 -16.11 -2.91 -1.73
C LEU A 119 -16.93 -1.64 -1.87
N SER A 120 -18.24 -1.70 -1.64
CA SER A 120 -19.13 -0.54 -1.79
C SER A 120 -18.81 0.60 -0.83
N ARG A 121 -18.34 0.30 0.39
CA ARG A 121 -18.12 1.33 1.42
C ARG A 121 -16.73 1.96 1.36
N TRP A 122 -15.71 1.21 0.94
CA TRP A 122 -14.31 1.60 1.09
C TRP A 122 -13.52 1.69 -0.21
N SER A 123 -14.05 1.17 -1.33
CA SER A 123 -13.43 1.33 -2.64
C SER A 123 -13.94 2.58 -3.35
N THR A 124 -13.06 3.24 -4.09
CA THR A 124 -13.45 4.29 -5.06
C THR A 124 -13.99 3.71 -6.36
N SER A 125 -13.77 2.42 -6.61
CA SER A 125 -14.17 1.70 -7.83
C SER A 125 -14.51 0.23 -7.51
N PRO A 126 -15.65 -0.04 -6.83
CA PRO A 126 -15.97 -1.35 -6.24
C PRO A 126 -15.88 -2.55 -7.18
N TYR A 127 -16.14 -2.35 -8.47
CA TYR A 127 -16.12 -3.41 -9.48
C TYR A 127 -14.77 -3.59 -10.18
N ALA A 128 -13.82 -2.69 -9.96
CA ALA A 128 -12.52 -2.68 -10.63
C ALA A 128 -11.36 -3.10 -9.71
N GLU A 129 -11.63 -3.19 -8.41
CA GLU A 129 -10.64 -3.57 -7.41
C GLU A 129 -10.00 -4.93 -7.69
N GLY A 130 -8.76 -5.07 -7.25
CA GLY A 130 -8.06 -6.36 -7.31
C GLY A 130 -8.63 -7.36 -6.30
N PRO A 131 -8.37 -8.66 -6.49
CA PRO A 131 -8.91 -9.74 -5.63
C PRO A 131 -8.50 -9.66 -4.16
N LYS A 132 -7.53 -8.79 -3.81
CA LYS A 132 -7.03 -8.60 -2.44
C LYS A 132 -7.64 -7.43 -1.69
N PHE A 133 -8.41 -6.58 -2.37
CA PHE A 133 -8.81 -5.30 -1.81
C PHE A 133 -9.51 -5.48 -0.45
N VAL A 134 -10.50 -6.38 -0.38
CA VAL A 134 -11.25 -6.63 0.85
C VAL A 134 -10.35 -7.16 1.96
N ALA A 135 -9.50 -8.15 1.66
CA ALA A 135 -8.56 -8.71 2.64
C ALA A 135 -7.58 -7.65 3.19
N ASP A 136 -7.07 -6.77 2.31
CA ASP A 136 -6.16 -5.69 2.70
C ASP A 136 -6.86 -4.63 3.58
N VAL A 137 -8.12 -4.29 3.29
CA VAL A 137 -8.91 -3.39 4.11
C VAL A 137 -9.22 -4.00 5.48
N LYS A 138 -9.61 -5.28 5.53
CA LYS A 138 -9.84 -6.02 6.79
C LYS A 138 -8.56 -6.04 7.65
N ALA A 139 -7.42 -6.41 7.07
CA ALA A 139 -6.14 -6.44 7.78
C ALA A 139 -5.71 -5.05 8.29
N ARG A 140 -5.99 -3.98 7.54
CA ARG A 140 -5.77 -2.61 7.97
C ARG A 140 -6.62 -2.23 9.17
N PHE A 141 -7.89 -2.65 9.21
CA PHE A 141 -8.77 -2.38 10.34
C PHE A 141 -8.39 -3.20 11.57
N GLN A 142 -8.04 -4.47 11.38
CA GLN A 142 -7.51 -5.30 12.46
C GLN A 142 -6.27 -4.66 13.08
N PHE A 143 -5.32 -4.17 12.26
CA PHE A 143 -4.16 -3.45 12.77
C PHE A 143 -4.56 -2.26 13.65
N CYS A 144 -5.52 -1.43 13.23
CA CYS A 144 -5.99 -0.29 14.03
C CYS A 144 -6.63 -0.74 15.36
N ILE A 145 -7.39 -1.84 15.36
CA ILE A 145 -7.98 -2.44 16.57
C ILE A 145 -6.87 -2.88 17.53
N ASP A 146 -5.84 -3.56 17.02
CA ASP A 146 -4.72 -4.07 17.82
C ASP A 146 -3.90 -2.95 18.48
N GLN A 147 -3.99 -1.72 17.94
CA GLN A 147 -3.33 -0.55 18.54
C GLN A 147 -4.18 0.14 19.61
N VAL A 148 -5.45 -0.26 19.84
CA VAL A 148 -6.32 0.40 20.82
C VAL A 148 -5.78 0.14 22.24
N GLY A 149 -5.23 1.20 22.83
CA GLY A 149 -4.51 1.19 24.10
C GLY A 149 -3.35 2.18 24.03
N HIS A 150 -3.34 3.19 24.91
CA HIS A 150 -2.48 4.39 24.79
C HIS A 150 -0.98 4.10 24.61
N HIS A 151 -0.46 3.01 25.19
CA HIS A 151 0.96 2.66 25.10
C HIS A 151 1.39 2.12 23.72
N HIS A 152 0.53 1.38 23.03
CA HIS A 152 0.88 0.77 21.73
C HIS A 152 0.75 1.77 20.58
N GLN A 153 -0.32 2.58 20.58
CA GLN A 153 -0.53 3.68 19.63
C GLN A 153 0.65 4.67 19.60
N HIS A 154 1.08 5.16 20.76
CA HIS A 154 2.19 6.11 20.84
C HIS A 154 3.49 5.49 20.33
N THR A 155 3.76 4.23 20.68
CA THR A 155 4.97 3.53 20.25
C THR A 155 5.02 3.33 18.74
N VAL A 156 3.92 2.90 18.12
CA VAL A 156 3.85 2.65 16.67
C VAL A 156 3.95 3.94 15.86
N LEU A 157 3.35 5.02 16.34
CA LEU A 157 3.37 6.29 15.61
C LEU A 157 4.73 6.99 15.69
N HIS A 158 5.37 7.00 16.85
CA HIS A 158 6.58 7.82 17.03
C HIS A 158 7.89 7.07 16.77
N ARG A 159 7.86 5.76 16.54
CA ARG A 159 9.06 4.97 16.24
C ARG A 159 9.47 5.10 14.78
N THR A 160 10.77 5.31 14.58
CA THR A 160 11.44 5.09 13.30
C THR A 160 12.06 3.71 13.30
N GLN A 161 11.84 2.94 12.23
CA GLN A 161 12.32 1.56 12.11
C GLN A 161 13.12 1.41 10.82
N ARG A 162 14.30 0.83 10.93
CA ARG A 162 15.20 0.58 9.80
C ARG A 162 15.13 -0.88 9.40
N TYR A 163 15.17 -1.13 8.10
CA TYR A 163 15.14 -2.45 7.52
C TYR A 163 16.20 -2.57 6.43
N GLN A 164 16.80 -3.74 6.33
CA GLN A 164 17.67 -4.14 5.24
C GLN A 164 17.05 -5.34 4.52
N TYR A 165 17.05 -5.30 3.20
CA TYR A 165 16.59 -6.42 2.39
C TYR A 165 17.67 -7.49 2.36
N ASP A 166 17.30 -8.70 2.75
CA ASP A 166 18.09 -9.89 2.65
C ASP A 166 17.84 -10.55 1.29
N CYS A 167 18.89 -10.59 0.46
CA CYS A 167 18.84 -11.16 -0.88
C CYS A 167 18.80 -12.69 -0.90
N GLU A 168 19.07 -13.38 0.22
CA GLU A 168 18.99 -14.84 0.31
C GLU A 168 17.56 -15.26 0.67
N THR A 169 16.96 -14.62 1.67
CA THR A 169 15.60 -14.93 2.12
C THR A 169 14.52 -14.18 1.34
N HIS A 170 14.90 -13.16 0.58
CA HIS A 170 14.01 -12.24 -0.13
C HIS A 170 13.08 -11.44 0.80
N GLU A 171 13.50 -11.21 2.05
CA GLU A 171 12.73 -10.53 3.08
C GLU A 171 13.41 -9.25 3.58
N TRP A 172 12.63 -8.34 4.17
CA TRP A 172 13.15 -7.19 4.89
C TRP A 172 13.38 -7.55 6.36
N VAL A 173 14.64 -7.49 6.80
CA VAL A 173 15.06 -7.77 8.16
C VAL A 173 15.27 -6.47 8.92
N GLY A 174 14.80 -6.41 10.17
CA GLY A 174 14.95 -5.22 11.02
C GLY A 174 16.42 -4.99 11.39
N VAL A 175 16.89 -3.76 11.21
CA VAL A 175 18.22 -3.33 11.66
C VAL A 175 18.03 -2.55 12.97
N LEU A 176 18.72 -2.98 14.02
CA LEU A 176 18.69 -2.33 15.35
C LEU A 176 19.19 -0.89 15.29
#